data_AF-A0A3B3I9W7-F1
#
_entry.id   AF-A0A3B3I9W7-F1
#
_cell.length_a   1.000
_cell.length_b   1.000
_cell.length_c   1.000
_cell.angle_alpha   90.00
_cell.angle_beta   90.00
_cell.angle_gamma   90.00
#
_symmetry.space_group_name_H-M   'P 1'
#
loop_
_entity.id
_entity.type
_entity.pdbx_description
1 polymer ?
#
loop_
_entity_poly.entity_id
_entity_poly.type
_entity_poly.pdbx_seq_one_letter_code
_entity_poly.pdbx_strand_id
1 'polypeptide(L)' 'MPAGVSWPRYLRLLGASVLAMFAGAQAVHQYYLPDLSIPEVPPKPGELQTELQGYKIREKESQ' A
#
# COMPACT_ATOMS: atom_id res chain seq x y z
N MET A 1 -5.24 33.43 -6.08
CA MET A 1 -5.04 32.49 -4.96
C MET A 1 -6.14 31.44 -5.05
N PRO A 2 -5.85 30.13 -5.14
CA PRO A 2 -6.89 29.11 -5.22
C PRO A 2 -7.78 29.22 -3.97
N ALA A 3 -9.09 29.43 -4.17
CA ALA A 3 -10.11 29.46 -3.12
C ALA A 3 -9.76 30.28 -1.83
N GLY A 4 -9.02 31.39 -1.97
CA GLY A 4 -8.66 32.24 -0.83
C GLY A 4 -7.49 31.76 0.04
N VAL A 5 -6.77 30.70 -0.35
CA VAL A 5 -5.54 30.26 0.33
C VAL A 5 -4.28 30.70 -0.42
N SER A 6 -3.22 30.99 0.32
CA SER A 6 -1.93 31.35 -0.28
C SER A 6 -1.32 30.16 -1.03
N TRP A 7 -0.60 30.44 -2.12
CA TRP A 7 0.11 29.42 -2.91
C TRP A 7 1.02 28.50 -2.06
N PRO A 8 1.82 29.02 -1.11
CA PRO A 8 2.63 28.16 -0.23
C PRO A 8 1.78 27.22 0.61
N ARG A 9 0.61 27.66 1.11
CA ARG A 9 -0.30 26.82 1.89
C ARG A 9 -0.91 25.72 1.04
N TYR A 10 -1.33 26.06 -0.19
CA TYR A 10 -1.84 25.09 -1.15
C TYR A 10 -0.81 24.01 -1.47
N LEU A 11 0.43 24.41 -1.80
CA LEU A 11 1.51 23.46 -2.13
C LEU A 11 1.89 22.56 -0.95
N ARG A 12 1.88 23.08 0.28
CA ARG A 12 2.09 22.26 1.49
C ARG A 12 1.02 21.19 1.65
N LEU A 13 -0.25 21.55 1.45
CA LEU A 13 -1.35 20.60 1.55
C LEU A 13 -1.24 19.51 0.47
N LEU A 14 -0.97 19.92 -0.78
CA LEU A 14 -0.77 19.01 -1.90
C LEU A 14 0.41 18.06 -1.67
N GLY A 15 1.54 18.58 -1.18
CA GLY A 15 2.69 17.76 -0.83
C GLY A 15 2.36 16.77 0.28
N ALA A 16 1.69 17.24 1.34
CA ALA A 16 1.27 16.38 2.44
C ALA A 16 0.30 15.28 2.00
N SER A 17 -0.65 15.55 1.09
CA SER A 17 -1.57 14.54 0.59
C SER A 17 -0.87 13.46 -0.23
N VAL A 18 0.08 13.86 -1.07
CA VAL A 18 0.88 12.90 -1.86
C VAL A 18 1.77 12.05 -0.95
N LEU A 19 2.40 12.66 0.05
CA LEU A 19 3.22 11.92 1.03
C LEU A 19 2.36 10.95 1.86
N ALA A 20 1.18 11.37 2.30
CA ALA A 20 0.24 10.49 3.01
C ALA A 20 -0.20 9.29 2.15
N MET A 21 -0.44 9.51 0.86
CA MET A 21 -0.76 8.44 -0.09
C MET A 21 0.37 7.41 -0.18
N PHE A 22 1.62 7.86 -0.33
CA PHE A 22 2.77 6.95 -0.38
C PHE A 22 3.01 6.22 0.94
N ALA A 23 2.89 6.93 2.07
CA ALA A 23 3.04 6.31 3.39
C ALA A 23 1.97 5.24 3.64
N GLY A 24 0.71 5.50 3.24
CA GLY A 24 -0.38 4.55 3.33
C GLY A 24 -0.14 3.30 2.47
N ALA A 25 0.27 3.47 1.21
CA ALA A 25 0.62 2.35 0.34
C ALA A 25 1.73 1.49 0.95
N GLN A 26 2.81 2.12 1.44
CA GLN A 26 3.92 1.40 2.04
C GLN A 26 3.52 0.66 3.34
N ALA A 27 2.66 1.25 4.15
CA ALA A 27 2.17 0.61 5.37
C ALA A 27 1.43 -0.70 5.08
N VAL A 28 0.58 -0.74 4.04
CA VAL A 28 -0.13 -1.96 3.62
C VAL A 28 0.85 -3.02 3.12
N HIS A 29 1.86 -2.63 2.34
CA HIS A 29 2.90 -3.55 1.88
C HIS A 29 3.70 -4.15 3.04
N GLN A 30 4.06 -3.35 4.04
CA GLN A 30 4.79 -3.85 5.22
C GLN A 30 3.92 -4.69 6.14
N TYR A 31 2.64 -4.35 6.30
CA TYR A 31 1.74 -5.04 7.22
C TYR A 31 1.29 -6.40 6.69
N TYR A 32 0.89 -6.46 5.41
CA TYR A 32 0.36 -7.69 4.82
C TYR A 32 1.41 -8.53 4.09
N LEU A 33 2.57 -7.94 3.76
CA LEU A 33 3.64 -8.58 2.99
C LEU A 33 3.08 -9.32 1.77
N PRO A 34 2.42 -8.61 0.84
CA PRO A 34 1.84 -9.23 -0.34
C PRO A 34 2.94 -9.86 -1.20
N ASP A 35 2.63 -11.00 -1.79
CA ASP A 35 3.49 -11.58 -2.83
C ASP A 35 3.46 -10.66 -4.06
N LEU A 36 4.65 -10.23 -4.48
CA LEU A 36 4.87 -9.34 -5.61
C LEU A 36 5.40 -10.11 -6.83
N SER A 37 5.57 -11.42 -6.71
CA SER A 37 5.98 -12.26 -7.83
C SER A 37 4.89 -12.30 -8.90
N ILE A 38 5.29 -12.07 -10.15
CA ILE A 38 4.41 -12.20 -11.30
C ILE A 38 4.75 -13.54 -11.96
N PRO A 39 3.83 -14.52 -11.97
CA PRO A 39 4.07 -15.78 -12.66
C PRO A 39 4.09 -15.56 -14.18
N GLU A 40 4.99 -16.25 -14.89
CA GLU A 40 5.06 -16.17 -16.36
C GLU A 40 3.77 -16.62 -17.04
N VAL A 41 3.12 -17.63 -16.47
CA VAL A 41 1.82 -18.13 -16.92
C VAL A 41 0.75 -17.59 -15.97
N PRO A 42 -0.25 -16.84 -16.48
CA PRO A 42 -1.36 -16.39 -15.67
C PRO A 42 -2.09 -17.59 -15.05
N PRO A 43 -2.42 -17.54 -13.74
CA PRO A 43 -3.21 -18.59 -13.11
C PRO A 43 -4.60 -18.63 -13.73
N LYS A 44 -5.24 -19.80 -13.68
CA LYS A 44 -6.61 -19.92 -14.18
C LYS A 44 -7.55 -19.07 -13.33
N PRO A 45 -8.69 -18.62 -13.90
CA PRO A 45 -9.70 -17.93 -13.13
C PRO A 45 -10.09 -18.74 -11.88
N GLY A 46 -9.92 -18.15 -10.69
CA GLY A 46 -10.20 -18.80 -9.40
C GLY A 46 -9.00 -19.48 -8.73
N GLU A 47 -7.86 -19.62 -9.39
CA GLU A 47 -6.62 -20.19 -8.82
C GLU A 47 -5.61 -19.12 -8.36
N LEU A 48 -6.04 -17.85 -8.30
CA LEU A 48 -5.21 -16.76 -7.80
C LEU A 48 -4.90 -16.95 -6.31
N GLN A 49 -3.62 -17.15 -5.98
CA GLN A 49 -3.19 -17.25 -4.59
C GLN A 49 -2.98 -15.84 -4.02
N THR A 50 -3.95 -15.34 -3.25
CA THR A 50 -3.87 -14.04 -2.55
C THR A 50 -3.58 -14.24 -1.07
N GLU A 51 -2.40 -14.77 -0.77
CA GLU A 51 -2.01 -15.12 0.60
C GLU A 51 -1.55 -13.88 1.40
N LEU A 52 -2.07 -13.71 2.62
CA LEU A 52 -1.64 -12.66 3.55
C LEU A 52 -0.41 -13.13 4.34
N GLN A 53 0.76 -13.10 3.70
CA GLN A 53 1.99 -13.67 4.28
C GLN A 53 2.33 -13.06 5.64
N GLY A 54 2.10 -11.75 5.82
CA GLY A 54 2.32 -11.07 7.10
C GLY A 54 1.49 -11.64 8.26
N TYR A 55 0.25 -12.06 7.99
CA TYR A 55 -0.59 -12.70 9.01
C TYR A 55 -0.04 -14.08 9.40
N LYS A 56 0.36 -14.90 8.40
CA LYS A 56 0.92 -16.23 8.65
C LYS A 56 2.22 -16.19 9.44
N ILE A 57 3.08 -15.19 9.19
CA ILE A 57 4.33 -15.02 9.94
C ILE A 57 4.02 -14.73 11.41
N ARG A 58 3.07 -13.83 11.68
CA ARG A 58 2.68 -13.46 13.04
C ARG A 58 2.00 -14.59 13.81
N GLU A 59 1.19 -15.40 13.12
CA GLU A 59 0.59 -16.61 13.70
C GLU A 59 1.65 -17.62 14.12
N LYS A 60 2.66 -17.86 13.26
CA LYS A 60 3.80 -18.74 13.58
C LYS A 60 4.65 -18.24 14.76
N GLU A 61 4.82 -16.93 14.91
CA GLU A 61 5.53 -16.35 16.07
C GLU A 61 4.74 -16.50 17.39
N SER A 62 3.43 -16.70 17.30
CA SER A 62 2.53 -16.80 18.46
C SER A 62 2.31 -18.25 18.92
N GLN A 63 2.83 -19.23 18.18
CA GLN A 63 2.69 -20.68 18.42
C GLN A 63 3.99 -21.26 18.98
#